data_AF-A0A6J4MH45-F1
#
_entry.id   AF-A0A6J4MH45-F1
#
_cell.length_a   1.000
_cell.length_b   1.000
_cell.length_c   1.000
_cell.angle_alpha   90.00
_cell.angle_beta   90.00
_cell.angle_gamma   90.00
#
_symmetry.space_group_name_H-M   'P 1'
#
loop_
_entity.id
_entity.type
_entity.pdbx_description
1 polymer ?
#
loop_
_entity_poly.entity_id
_entity_poly.type
_entity_poly.pdbx_seq_one_letter_code
_entity_poly.pdbx_strand_id
1 'polypeptide(L)' 'MTRVSVVGSPETVRAGVAELVQETGADEIIVAAQTYEHAARLRSYELLAQACELAVQESGDRQA' A
#
# COMPACT_ATOMS: atom_id res chain seq x y z
N MET A 1 12.74 -5.20 -11.69
CA MET A 1 11.79 -4.14 -11.28
C MET A 1 10.49 -4.38 -12.03
N THR A 2 9.34 -4.39 -11.36
CA THR A 2 8.02 -4.50 -12.02
C THR A 2 7.75 -3.24 -12.83
N ARG A 3 6.86 -3.32 -13.84
CA ARG A 3 6.49 -2.17 -14.68
C ARG A 3 5.95 -0.99 -13.88
N VAL A 4 5.32 -1.27 -12.73
CA VAL A 4 4.85 -0.28 -11.76
C VAL A 4 5.41 -0.66 -10.39
N SER A 5 6.09 0.29 -9.74
CA SER A 5 6.59 0.16 -8.37
C SER A 5 6.80 1.53 -7.76
N VAL A 6 6.36 1.71 -6.51
CA VAL A 6 6.59 2.94 -5.74
C VAL A 6 7.39 2.57 -4.48
N VAL A 7 8.55 3.19 -4.30
CA VAL A 7 9.48 2.88 -3.21
C VAL A 7 10.07 4.19 -2.69
N GLY A 8 10.03 4.42 -1.38
CA GLY A 8 10.59 5.64 -0.79
C GLY A 8 10.05 5.91 0.61
N SER A 9 10.09 7.19 1.00
CA SER A 9 9.46 7.66 2.24
C SER A 9 7.92 7.65 2.11
N PRO A 10 7.19 7.79 3.22
CA PRO A 10 5.73 7.87 3.19
C PRO A 10 5.19 8.95 2.23
N GLU A 11 5.88 10.10 2.14
CA GLU A 11 5.50 11.20 1.24
C GLU A 11 5.69 10.80 -0.23
N THR A 12 6.81 10.15 -0.56
CA THR A 12 7.05 9.60 -1.91
C THR A 12 6.01 8.56 -2.27
N VAL A 13 5.67 7.67 -1.33
CA VAL A 13 4.69 6.61 -1.56
C VAL A 13 3.31 7.19 -1.80
N ARG A 14 2.87 8.16 -0.98
CA ARG A 14 1.59 8.86 -1.16
C ARG A 14 1.49 9.51 -2.53
N ALA A 15 2.53 10.22 -2.96
CA ALA A 15 2.57 10.88 -4.26
C ALA A 15 2.49 9.87 -5.41
N GLY A 16 3.29 8.80 -5.37
CA GLY A 16 3.30 7.79 -6.43
C GLY A 16 2.01 6.98 -6.51
N VAL A 17 1.35 6.71 -5.37
CA VAL A 17 0.02 6.07 -5.37
C VAL A 17 -1.02 6.99 -6.00
N ALA A 18 -1.02 8.29 -5.67
CA ALA A 18 -1.93 9.25 -6.28
C ALA A 18 -1.73 9.37 -7.80
N GLU A 19 -0.48 9.41 -8.26
CA GLU A 19 -0.13 9.40 -9.67
C GLU A 19 -0.67 8.14 -10.38
N LEU A 20 -0.46 6.96 -9.78
CA LEU A 20 -0.97 5.71 -10.33
C LEU A 20 -2.49 5.70 -10.47
N VAL A 21 -3.23 6.21 -9.47
CA VAL A 21 -4.70 6.36 -9.54
C VAL A 21 -5.10 7.30 -10.67
N GLN A 22 -4.42 8.45 -10.81
CA GLN A 22 -4.73 9.42 -11.87
C GLN A 22 -4.48 8.87 -13.27
N GLU A 23 -3.39 8.13 -13.48
CA GLU A 23 -3.04 7.57 -14.78
C GLU A 23 -3.95 6.41 -15.19
N THR A 24 -4.33 5.57 -14.22
CA THR A 24 -5.07 4.32 -14.49
C THR A 24 -6.58 4.50 -14.36
N GLY A 25 -7.04 5.50 -13.61
CA GLY A 25 -8.44 5.67 -13.23
C GLY A 25 -8.95 4.57 -12.30
N ALA A 26 -8.06 3.87 -11.58
CA ALA A 26 -8.43 2.77 -10.71
C ALA A 26 -9.06 3.26 -9.39
N ASP A 27 -10.20 2.68 -9.01
CA ASP A 27 -10.86 2.94 -7.73
C ASP A 27 -10.32 2.05 -6.59
N GLU A 28 -9.54 1.01 -6.92
CA GLU A 28 -8.92 0.09 -5.97
C GLU A 28 -7.49 -0.26 -6.39
N ILE A 29 -6.58 -0.38 -5.41
CA ILE A 29 -5.20 -0.80 -5.62
C ILE A 29 -4.87 -1.99 -4.72
N ILE A 30 -4.45 -3.10 -5.32
CA ILE A 30 -3.91 -4.27 -4.62
C ILE A 30 -2.39 -4.15 -4.53
N VAL A 31 -1.83 -4.20 -3.32
CA VAL A 31 -0.41 -3.93 -3.06
C VAL A 31 0.36 -5.20 -2.74
N ALA A 32 1.35 -5.52 -3.56
CA ALA A 32 2.30 -6.59 -3.30
C ALA A 32 3.65 -6.01 -2.83
N ALA A 33 4.15 -6.47 -1.69
CA ALA A 33 5.46 -6.08 -1.17
C ALA A 33 6.45 -7.25 -1.22
N GLN A 34 7.50 -7.11 -2.02
CA GLN A 34 8.60 -8.09 -2.12
C GLN A 34 9.69 -7.81 -1.08
N THR A 35 9.29 -7.83 0.20
CA THR A 35 10.21 -7.65 1.35
C THR A 35 10.41 -9.00 2.04
N TYR A 36 11.69 -9.39 2.20
CA TYR A 36 12.06 -10.70 2.76
C TYR A 36 11.66 -10.83 4.24
N GLU A 37 12.07 -9.86 5.05
CA GLU A 37 11.81 -9.88 6.48
C GLU A 37 10.32 -9.56 6.72
N HIS A 38 9.65 -10.40 7.52
CA HIS A 38 8.20 -10.35 7.67
C HIS A 38 7.76 -9.11 8.46
N ALA A 39 8.47 -8.77 9.54
CA ALA A 39 8.12 -7.60 10.34
C ALA A 39 8.32 -6.30 9.54
N ALA A 40 9.40 -6.22 8.74
CA ALA A 40 9.60 -5.13 7.80
C ALA A 40 8.49 -5.03 6.75
N ARG A 41 7.99 -6.17 6.24
CA ARG A 41 6.87 -6.19 5.30
C ARG A 41 5.58 -5.68 5.94
N LEU A 42 5.26 -6.12 7.17
CA LEU A 42 4.10 -5.62 7.92
C LEU A 42 4.19 -4.12 8.16
N ARG A 43 5.34 -3.63 8.64
CA ARG A 43 5.57 -2.21 8.87
C ARG A 43 5.41 -1.38 7.60
N SER A 44 5.83 -1.91 6.44
CA SER A 44 5.63 -1.24 5.15
C SER A 44 4.14 -1.02 4.84
N TYR A 45 3.30 -2.03 5.11
CA TYR A 45 1.84 -1.91 4.94
C TYR A 45 1.22 -0.93 5.93
N GLU A 46 1.66 -0.91 7.19
CA GLU A 46 1.20 0.07 8.18
C GLU A 46 1.53 1.51 7.75
N LEU A 47 2.75 1.74 7.26
CA LEU A 47 3.17 3.04 6.76
C LEU A 47 2.37 3.46 5.52
N LEU A 48 2.09 2.52 4.62
CA LEU A 48 1.24 2.80 3.46
C LEU A 48 -0.18 3.18 3.89
N ALA A 49 -0.78 2.42 4.81
CA ALA A 49 -2.12 2.71 5.33
C ALA A 49 -2.18 4.11 5.96
N GLN A 50 -1.15 4.49 6.73
CA GLN A 50 -1.03 5.84 7.30
C GLN A 50 -0.87 6.91 6.21
N ALA A 51 0.01 6.69 5.24
CA ALA A 51 0.28 7.65 4.15
C ALA A 51 -0.94 7.91 3.26
N CYS A 52 -1.79 6.90 3.09
CA CYS A 52 -3.04 6.97 2.33
C CYS A 52 -4.27 7.27 3.20
N GLU A 53 -4.08 7.52 4.50
CA GLU A 53 -5.15 7.81 5.46
C GLU A 53 -6.29 6.76 5.45
N LEU A 54 -5.92 5.50 5.21
CA LEU A 54 -6.88 4.40 5.13
C LEU A 54 -7.41 4.07 6.53
N ALA A 55 -8.74 4.10 6.68
CA ALA A 55 -9.38 3.61 7.89
C ALA A 55 -9.11 2.10 8.03
N VAL A 56 -8.62 1.68 9.20
CA VAL A 56 -8.52 0.25 9.52
C VAL A 56 -9.95 -0.26 9.67
N GLN A 57 -10.46 -0.89 8.62
CA GLN A 57 -11.66 -1.71 8.73
C GLN A 57 -11.23 -3.01 9.40
N GLU A 58 -11.52 -3.15 10.69
CA GLU A 58 -11.39 -4.45 11.34
C GLU A 58 -12.28 -5.42 10.57
N SER A 59 -11.65 -6.33 9.83
CA SER A 59 -12.34 -7.42 9.15
C SER A 59 -12.84 -8.38 10.21
N GLY A 60 -13.93 -8.02 10.87
CA GLY A 60 -14.73 -8.88 11.73
C GLY A 60 -15.47 -9.89 10.88
N ASP A 61 -14.75 -10.83 10.28
CA ASP A 61 -15.28 -12.12 9.84
C ASP A 61 -14.13 -13.03 9.42
N ARG A 62 -13.38 -13.52 10.42
CA ARG A 62 -12.74 -14.84 10.30
C ARG A 62 -13.72 -15.86 10.87
N GLN A 63 -14.78 -16.13 10.14
CA GLN A 63 -15.60 -17.30 10.39
C GLN A 63 -14.85 -18.53 9.86
N ALA A 64 -14.35 -19.32 10.82
CA ALA A 64 -13.95 -20.74 10.79
C ALA A 64 -13.22 -21.28 9.54
#